data_AF-A0A350X3N8-F1
#
_entry.id   AF-A0A350X3N8-F1
#
_cell.length_a   1.000
_cell.length_b   1.000
_cell.length_c   1.000
_cell.angle_alpha   90.00
_cell.angle_beta   90.00
_cell.angle_gamma   90.00
#
_symmetry.space_group_name_H-M   'P 1'
#
loop_
_entity.id
_entity.type
_entity.pdbx_description
1 polymer ?
#
loop_
_entity_poly.entity_id
_entity_poly.type
_entity_poly.pdbx_seq_one_letter_code
_entity_poly.pdbx_strand_id
1 'polypeptide(L)' 'MIEMTNRQMPHSTDAEQAILGAMLLDERVCETVKLKLQADDFYHHRHRIIYEVMMTLMEQNKGVDVTT' A
#
# COMPACT_ATOMS: atom_id res chain seq x y z
N MET A 1 -35.75 -14.10 9.37
CA MET A 1 -34.35 -14.42 9.00
C MET A 1 -33.71 -13.10 8.59
N ILE A 2 -32.95 -12.47 9.49
CA ILE A 2 -32.23 -11.22 9.16
C ILE A 2 -30.93 -11.66 8.51
N GLU A 3 -30.78 -11.34 7.23
CA GLU A 3 -29.54 -11.54 6.48
C GLU A 3 -28.47 -10.62 7.09
N MET A 4 -27.62 -11.19 7.95
CA MET A 4 -26.44 -10.52 8.48
C MET A 4 -25.42 -10.42 7.34
N THR A 5 -25.62 -9.47 6.44
CA THR A 5 -24.59 -9.08 5.48
C THR A 5 -23.42 -8.54 6.28
N ASN A 6 -22.40 -9.39 6.45
CA ASN A 6 -21.08 -8.98 6.89
C ASN A 6 -20.63 -7.87 5.94
N ARG A 7 -20.80 -6.61 6.36
CA ARG A 7 -20.56 -5.41 5.54
C ARG A 7 -19.06 -5.22 5.43
N GLN A 8 -18.42 -6.10 4.68
CA GLN A 8 -17.00 -6.06 4.41
C GLN A 8 -16.76 -4.78 3.60
N MET A 9 -15.82 -3.95 4.05
CA MET A 9 -15.46 -2.74 3.32
C MET A 9 -15.10 -3.12 1.88
N PRO A 10 -15.55 -2.36 0.87
CA PRO A 10 -15.17 -2.60 -0.50
C PRO A 10 -13.64 -2.48 -0.59
N HIS A 11 -12.98 -3.59 -0.86
CA HIS A 11 -11.52 -3.68 -1.01
C HIS A 11 -11.20 -4.45 -2.29
N SER A 12 -10.02 -4.18 -2.86
CA SER A 12 -9.52 -4.90 -4.03
C SER A 12 -8.06 -5.24 -3.81
N THR A 13 -7.78 -6.51 -3.59
CA THR A 13 -6.41 -7.02 -3.42
C THR A 13 -5.55 -6.71 -4.63
N ASP A 14 -6.09 -6.86 -5.84
CA ASP A 14 -5.38 -6.60 -7.10
C ASP A 14 -5.01 -5.12 -7.23
N ALA A 15 -5.89 -4.21 -6.79
CA ALA A 15 -5.59 -2.78 -6.79
C ALA A 15 -4.49 -2.43 -5.79
N GLU A 16 -4.54 -3.00 -4.58
CA GLU A 16 -3.49 -2.81 -3.57
C GLU A 16 -2.14 -3.33 -4.08
N GLN A 17 -2.11 -4.51 -4.70
CA GLN A 17 -0.90 -5.07 -5.31
C GLN A 17 -0.39 -4.22 -6.47
N ALA A 18 -1.27 -3.70 -7.32
CA ALA A 18 -0.88 -2.82 -8.42
C ALA A 18 -0.26 -1.52 -7.92
N ILE A 19 -0.78 -0.93 -6.84
CA ILE A 19 -0.21 0.28 -6.22
C ILE A 19 1.18 -0.02 -5.66
N LEU A 20 1.31 -1.06 -4.83
CA LEU A 20 2.61 -1.43 -4.24
C LEU A 20 3.64 -1.80 -5.33
N GLY A 21 3.21 -2.54 -6.36
CA GLY A 21 4.06 -2.88 -7.50
C GLY A 21 4.51 -1.65 -8.28
N ALA A 22 3.62 -0.70 -8.56
CA ALA A 22 3.99 0.54 -9.25
C ALA A 22 4.99 1.37 -8.43
N MET A 23 4.80 1.43 -7.11
CA MET A 23 5.73 2.10 -6.19
C MET A 23 7.11 1.43 -6.14
N LEU A 24 7.19 0.09 -6.25
CA LEU A 24 8.46 -0.63 -6.34
C LEU A 24 9.19 -0.39 -7.68
N LEU A 25 8.45 -0.11 -8.76
CA LEU A 25 9.03 0.12 -10.09
C LEU A 25 9.53 1.55 -10.28
N ASP A 26 8.94 2.52 -9.61
CA ASP A 26 9.25 3.93 -9.77
C ASP A 26 9.04 4.69 -8.46
N GLU A 27 10.14 5.14 -7.85
CA GLU A 27 10.13 5.89 -6.60
C GLU A 27 9.32 7.20 -6.66
N ARG A 28 9.15 7.78 -7.85
CA ARG A 28 8.32 9.00 -8.04
C ARG A 28 6.83 8.70 -7.85
N VAL A 29 6.42 7.46 -8.11
CA VAL A 29 5.05 7.00 -7.80
C VAL A 29 4.86 7.00 -6.29
N CYS A 30 5.87 6.64 -5.51
CA CYS A 30 5.78 6.67 -4.06
C CYS A 30 5.51 8.07 -3.52
N GLU A 31 6.14 9.12 -4.06
CA GLU A 31 5.83 10.51 -3.69
C GLU A 31 4.36 10.86 -3.97
N THR A 32 3.85 10.44 -5.12
CA THR A 32 2.46 10.69 -5.52
C THR A 32 1.48 9.93 -4.63
N VAL A 33 1.78 8.68 -4.30
CA VAL A 33 0.94 7.83 -3.45
C VAL A 33 0.95 8.33 -2.00
N LYS A 34 2.10 8.77 -1.47
CA LYS A 34 2.24 9.33 -0.12
C LYS A 34 1.32 10.51 0.14
N LEU A 35 1.01 11.30 -0.89
CA LEU A 35 0.09 12.44 -0.78
C LEU A 35 -1.39 12.02 -0.71
N LYS A 36 -1.72 10.78 -1.06
CA LYS A 36 -3.11 10.31 -1.24
C LYS A 36 -3.49 9.19 -0.28
N LEU A 37 -2.55 8.34 0.12
CA LEU A 37 -2.80 7.15 0.91
C LEU A 37 -1.93 7.11 2.18
N GLN A 38 -2.50 6.55 3.23
CA GLN A 38 -1.82 6.13 4.45
C GLN A 38 -1.80 4.60 4.54
N ALA A 39 -0.93 4.07 5.41
CA ALA A 39 -0.82 2.61 5.59
C ALA A 39 -2.16 1.96 5.92
N ASP A 40 -2.98 2.61 6.75
CA ASP A 40 -4.29 2.08 7.17
C ASP A 40 -5.35 2.06 6.07
N ASP A 41 -5.13 2.73 4.94
CA ASP A 41 -6.02 2.66 3.77
C ASP A 41 -5.92 1.31 3.05
N PHE A 42 -4.85 0.55 3.27
CA PHE A 42 -4.74 -0.82 2.77
C PHE A 42 -5.57 -1.76 3.64
N TYR A 43 -6.46 -2.54 3.03
CA TYR A 43 -7.30 -3.49 3.72
C TYR A 43 -6.48 -4.64 4.31
N HIS A 44 -5.54 -5.19 3.54
CA HIS A 44 -4.70 -6.30 3.98
C HIS A 44 -3.55 -5.81 4.85
N HIS A 45 -3.47 -6.34 6.08
CA HIS A 45 -2.38 -6.01 7.01
C HIS A 45 -0.98 -6.19 6.41
N ARG A 46 -0.79 -7.23 5.58
CA ARG A 46 0.49 -7.45 4.87
C ARG A 46 0.85 -6.28 3.95
N HIS A 47 -0.13 -5.72 3.25
CA HIS A 47 0.09 -4.57 2.37
C HIS A 47 0.38 -3.29 3.16
N ARG A 48 -0.23 -3.13 4.35
CA ARG A 48 0.14 -2.04 5.28
C ARG A 48 1.61 -2.07 5.64
N ILE A 49 2.10 -3.23 6.10
CA ILE A 49 3.50 -3.42 6.49
C ILE A 49 4.44 -3.09 5.33
N ILE A 50 4.13 -3.58 4.11
CA ILE A 50 4.95 -3.30 2.93
C ILE A 50 5.00 -1.79 2.67
N TYR A 51 3.86 -1.12 2.67
CA TYR A 51 3.78 0.33 2.48
C TYR A 51 4.59 1.11 3.53
N GLU A 52 4.45 0.75 4.82
CA GLU A 52 5.19 1.38 5.93
C GLU A 52 6.71 1.26 5.77
N VAL A 53 7.19 0.08 5.36
CA VAL A 53 8.62 -0.15 5.11
C VAL A 53 9.08 0.71 3.92
N MET A 54 8.32 0.75 2.84
CA MET A 54 8.65 1.57 1.67
C MET A 54 8.72 3.06 2.03
N MET A 55 7.79 3.56 2.86
CA MET A 55 7.83 4.94 3.34
C MET A 55 9.05 5.21 4.22
N THR A 56 9.39 4.27 5.11
CA THR A 56 10.57 4.37 5.98
C THR A 56 11.85 4.44 5.16
N LEU A 57 11.98 3.62 4.11
CA LEU A 57 13.15 3.61 3.23
C LEU A 57 13.30 4.92 2.45
N MET A 58 12.20 5.46 1.91
CA MET A 58 12.20 6.78 1.27
C MET A 58 12.64 7.90 2.22
N GLU A 59 12.15 7.90 3.46
CA GLU A 59 12.52 8.92 4.45
C GLU A 59 14.00 8.85 4.81
N GLN A 60 14.61 7.67 4.73
CA GLN A 60 16.04 7.48 4.88
C GLN A 60 16.86 7.87 3.64
N ASN A 61 16.23 8.40 2.57
CA ASN A 61 16.84 8.60 1.24
C ASN A 61 17.54 7.33 0.71
N LYS A 62 17.05 6.15 1.12
CA LYS A 62 17.46 4.88 0.54
C LYS A 62 16.45 4.55 -0.55
N GLY A 63 16.93 4.38 -1.78
CA GLY A 63 16.06 4.00 -2.89
C GLY A 63 15.22 2.78 -2.52
N VAL A 64 13.91 2.86 -2.77
CA VAL A 64 13.00 1.72 -2.59
C VAL A 64 13.16 0.83 -3.82
N ASP A 65 14.11 -0.10 -3.76
CA ASP A 65 14.33 -1.09 -4.81
C ASP A 65 14.36 -2.50 -4.21
N VAL A 66 13.97 -3.50 -5.01
CA VAL A 66 13.83 -4.92 -4.66
C VAL A 66 15.11 -5.55 -4.10
N THR A 67 16.26 -4.90 -4.29
CA THR A 67 17.57 -5.41 -3.85
C THR A 67 17.99 -4.99 -2.44
N THR A 68 17.22 -4.16 -1.73
CA THR A 68 17.57 -3.67 -0.38
C THR A 68 16.76 -4.35 0.71
#